data_AF-A0A4C1Y7J7-F1
#
_entry.id   AF-A0A4C1Y7J7-F1
#
_cell.length_a   1.000
_cell.length_b   1.000
_cell.length_c   1.000
_cell.angle_alpha   90.00
_cell.angle_beta   90.00
_cell.angle_gamma   90.00
#
_symmetry.space_group_name_H-M   'P 1'
#
loop_
_entity.id
_entity.type
_entity.pdbx_description
1 polymer ?
#
loop_
_entity_poly.entity_id
_entity_poly.type
_entity_poly.pdbx_seq_one_letter_code
_entity_poly.pdbx_strand_id
1 'polypeptide(L)'
;MLDLSKQENPVYCGGLIDMIKESIQNRFEKYNLHDTRAKDSILAAVSYPFFKLKWVPRAEKEYVKELFIAELRRFKQEDFKSAHPQTSTLKKKQKSESYYKFNDSDSSTTSTDGNSSTCTDLETLQYLR
;
A
#
# COMPACT_ATOMS: atom_id res chain seq x y z
N MET A 1 25.78 2.96 28.84
CA MET A 1 24.70 3.52 28.02
C MET A 1 23.74 4.16 29.00
N LEU A 2 23.70 5.49 29.09
CA LEU A 2 22.86 6.19 30.07
C LEU A 2 21.39 6.02 29.67
N ASP A 3 20.61 5.43 30.57
CA ASP A 3 19.17 5.23 30.42
C ASP A 3 18.47 6.56 30.75
N LEU A 4 18.42 7.46 29.76
CA LEU A 4 17.78 8.79 29.88
C LEU A 4 16.30 8.71 30.28
N SER A 5 15.68 7.53 30.12
CA SER A 5 14.27 7.25 30.43
C SER A 5 13.94 7.31 31.92
N LYS A 6 14.94 7.27 32.82
CA LYS A 6 14.75 7.23 34.28
C LYS A 6 14.87 8.59 34.99
N GLN A 7 15.13 9.67 34.27
CA GLN A 7 15.15 11.01 34.87
C GLN A 7 13.72 11.55 34.99
N GLU A 8 13.22 11.55 36.22
CA GLU A 8 11.84 11.92 36.58
C GLU A 8 11.50 13.41 36.33
N ASN A 9 12.47 14.23 35.94
CA ASN A 9 12.23 15.63 35.57
C ASN A 9 13.40 16.24 34.77
N PRO A 10 13.40 16.21 33.42
CA PRO A 10 14.43 16.87 32.62
C PRO A 10 14.15 18.37 32.53
N VAL A 11 14.18 19.07 33.67
CA VAL A 11 13.87 20.51 33.80
C VAL A 11 14.75 21.37 32.87
N TYR A 12 15.95 20.88 32.53
CA TYR A 12 16.90 21.57 31.65
C TYR A 12 16.74 21.25 30.14
N CYS A 13 16.00 20.21 29.77
CA CYS A 13 15.86 19.81 28.37
C CYS A 13 14.50 20.21 27.75
N GLY A 14 13.59 20.82 28.52
CA GLY A 14 12.27 21.22 28.03
C GLY A 14 12.33 22.06 26.75
N GLY A 15 13.12 23.13 26.76
CA GLY A 15 13.29 23.98 25.58
C GLY A 15 13.99 23.29 24.40
N LEU A 16 14.85 22.30 24.67
CA LEU A 16 15.48 21.51 23.61
C LEU A 16 14.47 20.57 22.95
N ILE A 17 13.56 19.97 23.72
CA ILE A 17 12.50 19.12 23.20
C ILE A 17 11.57 19.93 22.28
N ASP A 18 11.18 21.13 22.72
CA ASP A 18 10.34 22.02 21.91
C ASP A 18 11.05 22.45 20.62
N MET A 19 12.33 22.82 20.71
CA MET A 19 13.13 23.18 19.54
C MET A 19 13.31 22.02 18.56
N ILE A 20 13.57 20.81 19.06
CA ILE A 20 13.68 19.61 18.22
C ILE A 20 12.34 19.34 17.54
N LYS A 21 11.23 19.40 18.30
CA LYS A 21 9.88 19.19 17.78
C LYS A 21 9.54 20.20 16.68
N GLU A 22 9.79 21.48 16.90
CA GLU A 22 9.57 22.54 15.92
C GLU A 22 10.45 22.33 14.67
N SER A 23 11.73 21.98 14.85
CA SER A 23 12.65 21.73 13.73
C SER A 23 12.20 20.55 12.86
N ILE A 24 11.71 19.48 13.49
CA ILE A 24 11.17 18.30 12.80
C ILE A 24 9.89 18.69 12.08
N GLN A 25 8.97 19.39 12.75
CA GLN A 25 7.71 19.85 12.13
C GLN A 25 8.00 20.71 10.91
N ASN A 26 8.85 21.73 11.01
CA ASN A 26 9.19 22.61 9.89
C ASN A 26 9.88 21.86 8.74
N ARG A 27 10.79 20.93 9.06
CA ARG A 27 11.50 20.15 8.03
C ARG A 27 10.56 19.22 7.26
N PHE A 28 9.58 18.64 7.95
CA PHE A 28 8.68 17.64 7.39
C PHE A 28 7.29 18.18 7.04
N GLU A 29 7.01 19.46 7.24
CA GLU A 29 5.74 20.11 6.90
C GLU A 29 5.33 19.87 5.44
N LYS A 30 6.30 19.87 4.53
CA LYS A 30 6.13 19.58 3.10
C LYS A 30 5.71 18.14 2.78
N TYR A 31 5.78 17.22 3.75
CA TYR A 31 5.33 15.83 3.61
C TYR A 31 4.01 15.61 4.33
N ASN A 32 3.16 16.64 4.37
CA ASN A 32 1.79 16.53 4.83
C ASN A 32 1.07 15.42 4.03
N LEU A 33 0.30 14.59 4.72
CA LEU A 33 -0.45 13.48 4.12
C LEU A 33 -1.40 13.96 3.01
N HIS A 34 -1.87 15.21 3.13
CA HIS A 34 -2.78 15.82 2.16
C HIS A 34 -2.07 16.52 0.98
N ASP A 35 -0.74 16.63 0.98
CA ASP A 35 -0.01 17.16 -0.17
C ASP A 35 0.02 16.11 -1.29
N THR A 36 -0.54 16.46 -2.45
CA THR A 36 -0.52 15.63 -3.67
C THR A 36 0.88 15.16 -4.07
N ARG A 37 1.93 15.92 -3.75
CA ARG A 37 3.33 15.57 -4.04
C ARG A 37 3.87 14.48 -3.12
N ALA A 38 3.25 14.27 -1.96
CA ALA A 38 3.67 13.24 -0.99
C ALA A 38 3.12 11.86 -1.33
N LYS A 39 2.17 11.75 -2.27
CA LYS A 39 1.48 10.50 -2.64
C LYS A 39 2.44 9.31 -2.84
N ASP A 40 3.45 9.46 -3.68
CA ASP A 40 4.40 8.37 -3.98
C ASP A 40 5.22 7.95 -2.76
N SER A 41 5.58 8.92 -1.92
CA SER A 41 6.31 8.67 -0.67
C SER A 41 5.44 7.92 0.34
N ILE A 42 4.15 8.28 0.43
CA ILE A 42 3.17 7.60 1.28
C ILE A 42 2.99 6.15 0.80
N LEU A 43 2.77 5.94 -0.51
CA LEU A 43 2.60 4.61 -1.09
C LEU A 43 3.84 3.73 -0.87
N ALA A 44 5.04 4.28 -1.05
CA ALA A 44 6.29 3.55 -0.80
C ALA A 44 6.44 3.15 0.68
N ALA A 45 6.13 4.06 1.61
CA ALA A 45 6.20 3.79 3.04
C ALA A 45 5.18 2.73 3.50
N VAL A 46 3.97 2.79 2.95
CA VAL A 46 2.86 1.88 3.30
C VAL A 46 3.06 0.49 2.68
N SER A 47 3.72 0.41 1.53
CA SER A 47 4.12 -0.85 0.89
C SER A 47 5.29 -1.55 1.59
N TYR A 48 5.94 -0.90 2.57
CA TYR A 48 7.05 -1.51 3.28
C TYR A 48 6.56 -2.35 4.47
N PRO A 49 6.96 -3.64 4.59
CA PRO A 49 6.40 -4.58 5.57
C PRO A 49 6.47 -4.13 7.04
N PHE A 50 7.48 -3.34 7.41
CA PHE A 50 7.69 -2.92 8.79
C PHE A 50 6.98 -1.62 9.17
N PHE A 51 6.73 -0.73 8.20
CA PHE A 51 6.16 0.59 8.44
C PHE A 51 4.63 0.58 8.31
N LYS A 52 4.08 0.00 7.22
CA LYS A 52 2.63 -0.11 6.95
C LYS A 52 1.87 1.14 7.41
N LEU A 53 0.87 0.97 8.28
CA LEU A 53 0.08 2.04 8.90
C LEU A 53 0.51 2.38 10.34
N LYS A 54 1.68 1.91 10.80
CA LYS A 54 2.13 2.14 12.19
C LYS A 54 2.52 3.60 12.44
N TRP A 55 3.06 4.28 11.43
CA TRP A 55 3.48 5.67 11.49
C TRP A 55 2.35 6.67 11.17
N VAL A 56 1.24 6.20 10.58
CA VAL A 56 0.11 7.04 10.17
C VAL A 56 -0.78 7.38 11.37
N PRO A 57 -1.09 8.67 11.63
CA PRO A 57 -2.02 9.08 12.66
C PRO A 57 -3.38 8.40 12.51
N ARG A 58 -4.04 8.03 13.62
CA ARG A 58 -5.32 7.28 13.58
C ARG A 58 -6.39 7.94 12.71
N ALA A 59 -6.49 9.27 12.76
CA ALA A 59 -7.48 10.03 11.98
C ALA A 59 -7.27 9.95 10.46
N GLU A 60 -6.04 9.63 10.01
CA GLU A 60 -5.64 9.66 8.61
C GLU A 60 -5.46 8.25 8.02
N LYS A 61 -5.67 7.19 8.82
CA LYS A 61 -5.46 5.81 8.36
C LYS A 61 -6.41 5.43 7.24
N GLU A 62 -7.66 5.87 7.33
CA GLU A 62 -8.70 5.61 6.34
C GLU A 62 -8.35 6.28 5.01
N TYR A 63 -7.89 7.53 5.04
CA TYR A 63 -7.42 8.22 3.85
C TYR A 63 -6.28 7.47 3.15
N VAL A 64 -5.26 7.04 3.90
CA VAL A 64 -4.10 6.32 3.34
C VAL A 64 -4.49 4.95 2.77
N LYS A 65 -5.44 4.23 3.40
CA LYS A 65 -5.98 2.98 2.86
C LYS A 65 -6.67 3.19 1.53
N GLU A 66 -7.55 4.18 1.43
CA GLU A 66 -8.25 4.52 0.18
C GLU A 66 -7.26 4.93 -0.92
N LEU A 67 -6.24 5.72 -0.58
CA LEU A 67 -5.17 6.09 -1.50
C LEU A 67 -4.43 4.87 -2.05
N PHE A 68 -4.09 3.92 -1.18
CA PHE A 68 -3.40 2.68 -1.54
C PHE A 68 -4.25 1.78 -2.42
N ILE A 69 -5.53 1.60 -2.07
CA ILE A 69 -6.49 0.83 -2.87
C ILE A 69 -6.69 1.47 -4.25
N ALA A 70 -6.91 2.78 -4.30
CA ALA A 70 -7.10 3.51 -5.56
C ALA A 70 -5.90 3.34 -6.50
N GLU A 71 -4.69 3.36 -5.95
CA GLU A 71 -3.48 3.14 -6.74
C GLU A 71 -3.37 1.70 -7.27
N LEU A 72 -3.66 0.70 -6.45
CA LEU A 72 -3.67 -0.70 -6.89
C LEU A 72 -4.72 -0.96 -7.98
N ARG A 73 -5.90 -0.34 -7.85
CA ARG A 73 -6.94 -0.40 -8.90
C ARG A 73 -6.46 0.25 -10.20
N ARG A 74 -5.70 1.36 -10.13
CA ARG A 74 -5.08 2.00 -11.30
C ARG A 74 -4.10 1.06 -12.00
N PHE A 75 -3.18 0.44 -11.25
CA PHE A 75 -2.23 -0.53 -11.80
C PHE A 75 -2.95 -1.67 -12.52
N LYS A 76 -3.95 -2.27 -11.87
CA LYS A 76 -4.75 -3.35 -12.47
C LYS A 76 -5.42 -2.93 -13.77
N GLN A 77 -5.94 -1.71 -13.88
CA GLN A 77 -6.56 -1.21 -15.12
C GLN A 77 -5.55 -0.96 -16.25
N GLU A 78 -4.33 -0.54 -15.94
CA GLU A 78 -3.27 -0.31 -16.93
C GLU A 78 -2.76 -1.64 -17.51
N ASP A 79 -2.69 -2.69 -16.70
CA ASP A 79 -2.40 -4.05 -17.17
C ASP A 79 -3.47 -4.56 -18.16
N PHE A 80 -4.75 -4.25 -17.94
CA PHE A 80 -5.82 -4.59 -18.89
C PHE A 80 -5.84 -3.73 -20.16
N LYS A 81 -5.37 -2.47 -20.09
CA LYS A 81 -5.33 -1.57 -21.27
C LYS A 81 -4.10 -1.80 -22.15
N SER A 82 -3.00 -2.30 -21.59
CA SER A 82 -1.79 -2.67 -22.36
C SER A 82 -1.95 -3.99 -23.11
N ALA A 83 -2.90 -4.84 -22.70
CA ALA A 83 -3.31 -6.05 -23.42
C ALA A 83 -4.29 -5.74 -24.58
N HIS A 84 -3.89 -4.88 -25.52
CA HIS A 84 -4.61 -4.78 -26.80
C HIS A 84 -4.34 -6.04 -27.65
N PRO A 85 -5.36 -6.75 -28.16
CA PRO A 85 -5.15 -7.98 -28.91
C PRO A 85 -4.59 -7.64 -30.29
N GLN A 86 -3.27 -7.74 -30.44
CA GLN A 86 -2.66 -7.86 -31.76
C GLN A 86 -3.12 -9.19 -32.37
N THR A 87 -4.13 -9.13 -33.25
CA THR A 87 -4.44 -10.22 -34.16
C THR A 87 -3.29 -10.36 -35.16
N SER A 88 -2.29 -11.15 -34.82
CA SER A 88 -1.35 -11.71 -35.80
C SER A 88 -1.57 -13.21 -35.88
N THR A 89 -2.24 -13.62 -36.95
CA THR A 89 -2.29 -15.01 -37.41
C THR A 89 -0.88 -15.56 -37.61
N LEU A 90 -0.46 -16.60 -36.88
CA LEU A 90 0.52 -17.59 -37.35
C LEU A 90 0.64 -18.81 -36.41
N LYS A 91 0.02 -19.90 -36.88
CA LYS A 91 0.35 -21.34 -36.76
C LYS A 91 1.09 -21.86 -35.50
N LYS A 92 0.30 -22.60 -34.72
CA LYS A 92 0.57 -23.90 -34.05
C LYS A 92 2.03 -24.41 -34.14
N LYS A 93 2.77 -24.35 -33.02
CA LYS A 93 3.71 -25.41 -32.64
C LYS A 93 3.55 -25.73 -31.16
N GLN A 94 3.06 -26.94 -30.95
CA GLN A 94 2.84 -27.60 -29.68
C GLN A 94 4.18 -27.88 -29.00
N LYS A 95 4.39 -27.35 -27.79
CA LYS A 95 5.28 -27.95 -26.79
C LYS A 95 4.69 -27.69 -25.41
N SER A 96 4.22 -28.76 -24.80
CA SER A 96 3.61 -28.82 -23.48
C SER A 96 4.68 -28.71 -22.40
N GLU A 97 4.66 -27.63 -21.63
CA GLU A 97 5.15 -27.63 -20.24
C GLU A 97 3.99 -27.23 -19.34
N SER A 98 3.30 -28.25 -18.84
CA SER A 98 2.29 -28.13 -17.80
C SER A 98 3.01 -28.02 -16.45
N TYR A 99 3.40 -26.81 -16.05
CA TYR A 99 4.04 -26.61 -14.74
C TYR A 99 3.06 -26.30 -13.60
N TYR A 100 1.82 -25.87 -13.89
CA TYR A 100 0.77 -25.77 -12.87
C TYR A 100 -0.62 -25.99 -13.46
N LYS A 101 -1.18 -27.18 -13.24
CA LYS A 101 -2.62 -27.45 -13.41
C LYS A 101 -3.16 -28.01 -12.10
N PHE A 102 -3.73 -27.13 -11.30
CA PHE A 102 -4.58 -27.51 -10.19
C PHE A 102 -5.94 -27.93 -10.78
N ASN A 103 -6.34 -29.17 -10.54
CA ASN A 103 -7.61 -29.72 -11.01
C ASN A 103 -8.67 -29.45 -9.94
N ASP A 104 -9.47 -28.41 -10.13
CA ASP A 104 -10.74 -28.26 -9.43
C ASP A 104 -11.87 -28.55 -10.40
N SER A 105 -12.13 -29.84 -10.60
CA SER A 105 -13.43 -30.30 -11.09
C SER A 105 -14.35 -30.41 -9.88
N ASP A 106 -15.02 -29.30 -9.56
CA ASP A 106 -16.45 -29.38 -9.22
C ASP A 106 -17.15 -28.09 -9.62
N SER A 107 -18.17 -28.31 -10.44
CA SER A 107 -19.01 -27.31 -11.08
C SER A 107 -19.95 -26.69 -10.06
N SER A 108 -19.82 -25.37 -9.86
CA SER A 108 -20.96 -24.49 -9.61
C SER A 108 -20.64 -23.13 -10.19
N THR A 109 -21.08 -22.94 -11.43
CA THR A 109 -21.18 -21.64 -12.09
C THR A 109 -22.22 -20.79 -11.35
N THR A 110 -21.77 -20.04 -10.36
CA THR A 110 -22.43 -18.78 -9.99
C THR A 110 -21.56 -17.66 -10.55
N SER A 111 -21.94 -17.21 -11.74
CA SER A 111 -21.51 -15.92 -12.29
C SER A 111 -21.75 -14.83 -11.25
N THR A 112 -20.69 -14.47 -10.52
CA THR A 112 -20.68 -13.35 -9.60
C THR A 112 -19.62 -12.37 -10.07
N ASP A 113 -19.81 -11.85 -11.28
CA ASP A 113 -19.00 -10.77 -11.86
C ASP A 113 -19.21 -9.41 -11.14
N GLY A 114 -19.85 -9.41 -9.96
CA GLY A 114 -20.08 -8.22 -9.13
C GLY A 114 -19.17 -8.05 -7.92
N ASN A 115 -18.42 -9.09 -7.48
CA ASN A 115 -17.75 -9.09 -6.16
C ASN A 115 -16.22 -9.22 -6.20
N SER A 116 -15.61 -9.27 -7.40
CA SER A 116 -14.15 -9.45 -7.52
C SER A 116 -13.36 -8.25 -6.98
N SER A 117 -13.84 -7.02 -7.18
CA SER A 117 -13.18 -5.80 -6.68
C SER A 117 -13.16 -5.74 -5.16
N THR A 118 -14.29 -6.01 -4.51
CA THR A 118 -14.42 -5.98 -3.05
C THR A 118 -13.56 -7.04 -2.38
N CYS A 119 -13.38 -8.20 -3.01
CA CYS A 119 -12.50 -9.26 -2.50
C CYS A 119 -11.03 -8.81 -2.52
N THR A 120 -10.58 -8.24 -3.64
CA THR A 120 -9.20 -7.73 -3.75
C THR A 120 -8.92 -6.54 -2.83
N ASP A 121 -9.92 -5.68 -2.60
CA ASP A 121 -9.78 -4.56 -1.66
C ASP A 121 -9.62 -5.08 -0.22
N LEU A 122 -10.37 -6.11 0.18
CA LEU A 122 -10.25 -6.71 1.51
C LEU A 122 -8.88 -7.40 1.73
N GLU A 123 -8.37 -8.10 0.73
CA GLU A 123 -7.03 -8.70 0.77
C GLU A 123 -5.93 -7.64 0.91
N THR A 124 -6.05 -6.53 0.17
CA THR A 124 -5.09 -5.41 0.25
C THR A 124 -5.17 -4.70 1.60
N LEU A 125 -6.35 -4.55 2.19
CA LEU A 125 -6.48 -4.04 3.56
C LEU A 125 -5.89 -4.99 4.61
N GLN A 126 -5.96 -6.30 4.40
CA GLN A 126 -5.31 -7.29 5.26
C GLN A 126 -3.78 -7.16 5.21
N TYR A 127 -3.20 -6.84 4.05
CA TYR A 127 -1.77 -6.55 3.92
C TYR A 127 -1.33 -5.38 4.82
N LEU A 128 -2.19 -4.38 4.99
CA LEU A 128 -1.91 -3.16 5.78
C LEU A 128 -2.07 -3.32 7.30
N ARG A 129 -2.54 -4.48 7.79
CA ARG A 129 -2.61 -4.79 9.23
C ARG A 129 -1.24 -4.94 9.88
#